data_AF-A0A935VD85-F1
#
_entry.id   AF-A0A935VD85-F1
#
_cell.length_a   1.000
_cell.length_b   1.000
_cell.length_c   1.000
_cell.angle_alpha   90.00
_cell.angle_beta   90.00
_cell.angle_gamma   90.00
#
_symmetry.space_group_name_H-M   'P 1'
#
loop_
_entity.id
_entity.type
_entity.pdbx_description
1 polymer ?
#
loop_
_entity_poly.entity_id
_entity_poly.type
_entity_poly.pdbx_seq_one_letter_code
_entity_poly.pdbx_strand_id
1 'polypeptide(L)'
;MSELTMLIDTTSGAMLLEHSHLSADVLDKVTAIAGEGKECGCARPLDVIPPPTMLDLQTGEAQVRIAGYYHNSLVEGPGRRSSVLFQFCPLSCKGCWVPHLHNPDGGELVAVKTLAEKLLDPPFERDGVSILGGEPFAQPESLLALVKELRRRGCQHILCYSGFTLEALVQQAKKQPAIGEVLADIDMLIDGPYVVALADSAGAWTGSGNQRVIDLGETRRTGRTVLY
;
A
#
# COMPACT_ATOMS: atom_id res chain seq x y z
N MET A 1 -10.41 -15.83 -20.44
CA MET A 1 -10.80 -17.17 -19.92
C MET A 1 -11.37 -16.92 -18.54
N SER A 2 -12.46 -17.57 -18.16
CA SER A 2 -13.02 -17.41 -16.82
C SER A 2 -12.13 -18.14 -15.81
N GLU A 3 -11.79 -17.47 -14.72
CA GLU A 3 -10.92 -18.00 -13.66
C GLU A 3 -11.60 -17.82 -12.31
N LEU A 4 -11.50 -18.85 -11.46
CA LEU A 4 -11.98 -18.86 -10.09
C LEU A 4 -10.85 -19.40 -9.20
N THR A 5 -10.40 -18.55 -8.29
CA THR A 5 -9.40 -18.87 -7.27
C THR A 5 -10.10 -19.01 -5.93
N MET A 6 -9.79 -20.10 -5.22
CA MET A 6 -10.33 -20.38 -3.89
C MET A 6 -9.19 -20.46 -2.90
N LEU A 7 -9.22 -19.62 -1.87
CA LEU A 7 -8.25 -19.62 -0.78
C LEU A 7 -8.97 -20.05 0.50
N ILE A 8 -8.46 -21.08 1.17
CA ILE A 8 -9.01 -21.58 2.43
C ILE A 8 -8.02 -21.24 3.53
N ASP A 9 -8.46 -20.44 4.50
CA ASP A 9 -7.73 -20.27 5.75
C ASP A 9 -7.98 -21.48 6.64
N THR A 10 -6.96 -22.33 6.78
CA THR A 10 -7.03 -23.55 7.60
C THR A 10 -7.17 -23.29 9.09
N THR A 11 -6.95 -22.06 9.54
CA THR A 11 -7.02 -21.66 10.95
C THR A 11 -8.44 -21.24 11.33
N SER A 12 -9.05 -20.35 10.55
CA SER A 12 -10.42 -19.88 10.79
C SER A 12 -11.50 -20.73 10.13
N GLY A 13 -11.13 -21.54 9.13
CA GLY A 13 -12.07 -22.25 8.26
C GLY A 13 -12.74 -21.33 7.22
N ALA A 14 -12.34 -20.06 7.13
CA ALA A 14 -12.90 -19.13 6.15
C ALA A 14 -12.42 -19.45 4.73
N MET A 15 -13.29 -19.20 3.76
CA MET A 15 -13.01 -19.41 2.33
C MET A 15 -13.17 -18.08 1.59
N LEU A 16 -12.10 -17.62 0.96
CA LEU A 16 -12.10 -16.49 0.05
C LEU A 16 -12.25 -16.99 -1.38
N LEU A 17 -13.19 -16.39 -2.10
CA LEU A 17 -13.45 -16.66 -3.51
C LEU A 17 -13.05 -15.41 -4.31
N GLU A 18 -12.07 -15.56 -5.18
CA GLU A 18 -11.67 -14.53 -6.13
C GLU A 18 -12.02 -15.02 -7.54
N HIS A 19 -12.65 -14.18 -8.36
CA HIS A 19 -13.03 -14.60 -9.70
C HIS A 19 -12.88 -13.46 -10.72
N SER A 20 -12.62 -13.83 -11.97
CA SER A 20 -12.65 -12.90 -13.10
C SER A 20 -13.56 -13.44 -14.19
N HIS A 21 -14.47 -12.59 -14.69
CA HIS A 21 -15.36 -12.90 -15.81
C HIS A 21 -16.24 -14.17 -15.62
N LEU A 22 -16.70 -14.45 -14.38
CA LEU A 22 -17.74 -15.46 -14.14
C LEU A 22 -19.13 -14.91 -14.47
N SER A 23 -19.99 -15.75 -15.03
CA SER A 23 -21.40 -15.43 -15.25
C SER A 23 -22.20 -15.51 -13.94
N ALA A 24 -23.27 -14.74 -13.83
CA ALA A 24 -24.17 -14.74 -12.67
C ALA A 24 -24.64 -16.15 -12.27
N ASP A 25 -25.00 -17.01 -13.23
CA ASP A 25 -25.41 -18.40 -12.97
C ASP A 25 -24.34 -19.24 -12.24
N VAL A 26 -23.06 -18.98 -12.50
CA VAL A 26 -21.97 -19.69 -11.82
C VAL A 26 -21.79 -19.13 -10.41
N LEU A 27 -21.91 -17.81 -10.25
CA LEU A 27 -21.84 -17.17 -8.93
C LEU A 27 -22.96 -17.67 -8.01
N ASP A 28 -24.19 -17.77 -8.53
CA ASP A 28 -25.35 -18.29 -7.79
C ASP A 28 -25.13 -19.73 -7.31
N LYS A 29 -24.53 -20.57 -8.16
CA LYS A 29 -24.18 -21.96 -7.79
C LYS A 29 -23.10 -22.01 -6.72
N VAL A 30 -22.11 -21.13 -6.80
CA VAL A 30 -21.04 -21.03 -5.79
C VAL A 30 -21.64 -20.57 -4.46
N THR A 31 -22.51 -19.56 -4.45
CA THR A 31 -23.23 -19.09 -3.26
C THR A 31 -24.11 -20.18 -2.66
N ALA A 32 -24.79 -20.99 -3.48
CA ALA A 32 -25.60 -22.11 -3.00
C ALA A 32 -24.76 -23.18 -2.26
N ILE A 33 -23.48 -23.33 -2.60
CA ILE A 33 -22.55 -24.29 -1.97
C ILE A 33 -21.87 -23.67 -0.75
N ALA A 34 -21.35 -22.45 -0.89
CA ALA A 34 -20.53 -21.77 0.11
C ALA A 34 -21.35 -21.04 1.18
N GLY A 35 -22.65 -20.85 0.96
CA GLY A 35 -23.52 -19.98 1.76
C GLY A 35 -23.45 -18.52 1.29
N GLU A 36 -24.25 -17.65 1.91
CA GLU A 36 -24.18 -16.21 1.66
C GLU A 36 -22.79 -15.70 2.03
N GLY A 37 -22.06 -15.26 1.00
CA GLY A 37 -20.78 -14.59 1.18
C GLY A 37 -20.99 -13.23 1.81
N LYS A 38 -20.17 -12.88 2.80
CA LYS A 38 -19.96 -11.47 3.15
C LYS A 38 -19.03 -10.89 2.10
N GLU A 39 -19.35 -9.71 1.58
CA GLU A 39 -18.44 -8.99 0.69
C GLU A 39 -17.10 -8.77 1.42
N CYS A 40 -16.09 -9.56 1.05
CA CYS A 40 -14.71 -9.31 1.40
C CYS A 40 -14.21 -8.27 0.41
N GLY A 41 -14.57 -6.99 0.64
CA GLY A 41 -14.33 -5.84 -0.23
C GLY A 41 -13.25 -6.12 -1.26
N CYS A 42 -13.67 -6.51 -2.46
CA CYS A 42 -12.77 -6.95 -3.50
C CYS A 42 -11.97 -5.71 -3.95
N ALA A 43 -10.66 -5.75 -3.72
CA ALA A 43 -9.65 -4.89 -4.33
C ALA A 43 -9.66 -3.37 -4.06
N ARG A 44 -10.68 -2.77 -3.44
CA ARG A 44 -10.62 -1.37 -3.00
C ARG A 44 -11.69 -1.16 -1.94
N PRO A 45 -11.39 -0.61 -0.76
CA PRO A 45 -12.46 -0.23 0.16
C PRO A 45 -13.38 0.78 -0.52
N LEU A 46 -14.68 0.61 -0.29
CA LEU A 46 -15.74 1.41 -0.89
C LEU A 46 -15.57 2.92 -0.60
N ASP A 47 -14.96 3.25 0.53
CA ASP A 47 -14.70 4.63 0.94
C ASP A 47 -13.24 4.80 1.43
N VAL A 48 -12.52 5.72 0.79
CA VAL A 48 -11.28 6.28 1.37
C VAL A 48 -11.69 7.12 2.57
N ILE A 49 -11.20 6.75 3.76
CA ILE A 49 -11.47 7.51 4.98
C ILE A 49 -10.70 8.83 4.85
N PRO A 50 -11.38 9.98 5.03
CA PRO A 50 -10.71 11.27 4.94
C PRO A 50 -9.60 11.37 5.99
N PRO A 51 -8.57 12.19 5.74
CA PRO A 51 -7.49 12.40 6.70
C PRO A 51 -8.05 12.76 8.09
N PRO A 52 -7.49 12.19 9.19
CA PRO A 52 -7.97 12.52 10.53
C PRO A 52 -7.86 14.02 10.79
N THR A 53 -8.92 14.60 11.39
CA THR A 53 -9.00 16.03 11.67
C THR A 53 -7.86 16.50 12.56
N MET A 54 -7.37 17.71 12.29
CA MET A 54 -6.24 18.42 12.92
C MET A 54 -6.41 18.76 14.42
N LEU A 55 -7.40 18.19 15.12
CA LEU A 55 -7.93 18.72 16.38
C LEU A 55 -6.89 18.83 17.52
N ASP A 56 -5.75 18.14 17.45
CA ASP A 56 -4.76 18.09 18.54
C ASP A 56 -3.29 18.20 18.11
N LEU A 57 -2.98 18.95 17.04
CA LEU A 57 -1.56 19.14 16.67
C LEU A 57 -0.81 19.98 17.69
N GLN A 58 0.16 19.34 18.36
CA GLN A 58 1.11 20.02 19.21
C GLN A 58 2.25 20.62 18.36
N THR A 59 2.70 21.81 18.74
CA THR A 59 3.84 22.48 18.11
C THR A 59 5.07 21.57 18.12
N GLY A 60 5.64 21.27 16.94
CA GLY A 60 6.84 20.46 16.79
C GLY A 60 6.59 18.97 16.54
N GLU A 61 5.34 18.53 16.43
CA GLU A 61 5.04 17.15 16.04
C GLU A 61 5.27 16.90 14.54
N ALA A 62 5.82 15.73 14.19
CA ALA A 62 6.03 15.36 12.80
C ALA A 62 4.69 15.21 12.06
N GLN A 63 4.63 15.77 10.86
CA GLN A 63 3.42 15.80 10.02
C GLN A 63 3.67 15.14 8.67
N VAL A 64 2.60 14.66 8.05
CA VAL A 64 2.61 14.10 6.70
C VAL A 64 1.37 14.57 5.95
N ARG A 65 1.49 14.85 4.64
CA ARG A 65 0.36 15.21 3.80
C ARG A 65 -0.20 13.98 3.09
N ILE A 66 -1.46 13.66 3.35
CA ILE A 66 -2.15 12.48 2.80
C ILE A 66 -3.49 12.87 2.18
N ALA A 67 -3.95 12.11 1.20
CA ALA A 67 -5.30 12.25 0.65
C ALA A 67 -6.34 11.45 1.44
N GLY A 68 -5.89 10.44 2.18
CA GLY A 68 -6.73 9.60 3.03
C GLY A 68 -6.05 8.28 3.35
N TYR A 69 -6.81 7.40 3.98
CA TYR A 69 -6.38 6.05 4.36
C TYR A 69 -7.57 5.11 4.38
N TYR A 70 -7.32 3.82 4.49
CA TYR A 70 -8.38 2.83 4.60
C TYR A 70 -7.86 1.49 5.13
N HIS A 71 -8.79 0.60 5.46
CA HIS A 71 -8.50 -0.72 6.03
C HIS A 71 -9.00 -1.83 5.11
N ASN A 72 -8.59 -3.06 5.41
CA ASN A 72 -9.05 -4.28 4.76
C ASN A 72 -8.69 -4.41 3.27
N SER A 73 -7.64 -3.72 2.80
CA SER A 73 -7.16 -3.89 1.43
C SER A 73 -6.51 -5.26 1.25
N LEU A 74 -6.83 -5.97 0.17
CA LEU A 74 -6.27 -7.28 -0.18
C LEU A 74 -5.43 -7.25 -1.47
N VAL A 75 -5.32 -6.09 -2.13
CA VAL A 75 -4.62 -5.96 -3.42
C VAL A 75 -3.43 -5.00 -3.40
N GLU A 76 -3.07 -4.51 -2.22
CA GLU A 76 -1.98 -3.54 -2.06
C GLU A 76 -0.78 -4.12 -1.32
N GLY A 77 -0.62 -5.43 -1.38
CA GLY A 77 0.44 -6.17 -0.72
C GLY A 77 -0.02 -7.53 -0.23
N PRO A 78 0.90 -8.30 0.38
CA PRO A 78 0.58 -9.60 0.96
C PRO A 78 -0.33 -9.45 2.18
N GLY A 79 -1.35 -10.31 2.22
CA GLY A 79 -2.33 -10.34 3.29
C GLY A 79 -3.24 -9.11 3.31
N ARG A 80 -3.89 -8.91 4.46
CA ARG A 80 -4.81 -7.80 4.72
C ARG A 80 -4.03 -6.56 5.14
N ARG A 81 -4.25 -5.44 4.45
CA ARG A 81 -3.51 -4.19 4.63
C ARG A 81 -4.40 -3.09 5.22
N SER A 82 -3.83 -2.30 6.13
CA SER A 82 -4.22 -0.90 6.29
C SER A 82 -3.37 -0.06 5.34
N SER A 83 -3.98 0.82 4.59
CA SER A 83 -3.33 1.53 3.50
C SER A 83 -3.47 3.04 3.65
N VAL A 84 -2.42 3.77 3.28
CA VAL A 84 -2.42 5.25 3.27
C VAL A 84 -2.08 5.76 1.88
N LEU A 85 -2.84 6.75 1.40
CA LEU A 85 -2.52 7.48 0.18
C LEU A 85 -1.81 8.78 0.52
N PHE A 86 -0.50 8.82 0.27
CA PHE A 86 0.27 10.06 0.31
C PHE A 86 -0.22 11.02 -0.75
N GLN A 87 -0.17 12.32 -0.45
CA GLN A 87 -0.50 13.36 -1.39
C GLN A 87 0.77 13.94 -2.01
N PHE A 88 0.61 14.43 -3.24
CA PHE A 88 1.62 14.91 -4.16
C PHE A 88 2.45 13.79 -4.81
N CYS A 89 2.49 13.81 -6.14
CA CYS A 89 3.36 12.97 -6.95
C CYS A 89 4.03 13.82 -8.03
N PRO A 90 5.35 14.05 -7.96
CA PRO A 90 6.05 14.84 -8.96
C PRO A 90 6.22 14.10 -10.30
N LEU A 91 6.02 12.77 -10.33
CA LEU A 91 6.22 11.96 -11.53
C LEU A 91 5.10 12.16 -12.56
N SER A 92 3.87 12.36 -12.09
CA SER A 92 2.69 12.63 -12.92
C SER A 92 2.58 11.68 -14.14
N CYS A 93 2.78 10.38 -13.91
CA CYS A 93 2.85 9.36 -14.96
C CYS A 93 1.66 9.44 -15.91
N LYS A 94 1.91 9.28 -17.22
CA LYS A 94 0.84 9.24 -18.22
C LYS A 94 -0.07 8.03 -17.95
N GLY A 95 -1.38 8.28 -17.85
CA GLY A 95 -2.37 7.25 -17.55
C GLY A 95 -2.42 6.82 -16.08
N CYS A 96 -1.84 7.61 -15.16
CA CYS A 96 -1.90 7.33 -13.73
C CYS A 96 -3.34 7.06 -13.25
N TRP A 97 -3.50 6.05 -12.39
CA TRP A 97 -4.78 5.66 -11.80
C TRP A 97 -5.31 6.64 -10.74
N VAL A 98 -4.42 7.44 -10.17
CA VAL A 98 -4.72 8.38 -9.08
C VAL A 98 -4.23 9.80 -9.42
N PRO A 99 -4.64 10.37 -10.57
CA PRO A 99 -4.11 11.65 -11.04
C PRO A 99 -4.47 12.83 -10.13
N HIS A 100 -5.51 12.68 -9.30
CA HIS A 100 -5.88 13.65 -8.27
C HIS A 100 -4.78 13.83 -7.20
N LEU A 101 -3.89 12.85 -7.03
CA LEU A 101 -2.76 12.94 -6.10
C LEU A 101 -1.58 13.74 -6.65
N HIS A 102 -1.62 14.22 -7.89
CA HIS A 102 -0.53 15.04 -8.47
C HIS A 102 -0.51 16.47 -7.93
N ASN A 103 -1.63 16.97 -7.40
CA ASN A 103 -1.72 18.35 -6.92
C ASN A 103 -0.95 18.53 -5.60
N PRO A 104 0.07 19.41 -5.50
CA PRO A 104 0.76 19.67 -4.23
C PRO A 104 -0.17 20.27 -3.16
N ASP A 105 -1.22 20.98 -3.59
CA ASP A 105 -2.19 21.63 -2.70
C ASP A 105 -3.38 20.72 -2.34
N GLY A 106 -3.38 19.47 -2.80
CA GLY A 106 -4.38 18.49 -2.41
C GLY A 106 -4.19 17.98 -0.98
N GLY A 107 -5.06 17.05 -0.59
CA GLY A 107 -4.98 16.33 0.69
C GLY A 107 -4.93 17.23 1.92
N GLU A 108 -4.58 16.64 3.05
CA GLU A 108 -4.48 17.34 4.33
C GLU A 108 -3.17 16.98 5.02
N LEU A 109 -2.62 17.94 5.76
CA LEU A 109 -1.55 17.65 6.72
C LEU A 109 -2.16 16.92 7.92
N VAL A 110 -1.49 15.91 8.43
CA VAL A 110 -1.92 15.17 9.62
C VAL A 110 -0.72 14.85 10.51
N ALA A 111 -0.95 14.76 11.82
CA ALA A 111 0.05 14.24 12.76
C ALA A 111 0.40 12.79 12.40
N VAL A 112 1.70 12.50 12.32
CA VAL A 112 2.21 11.15 12.06
C VAL A 112 1.71 10.16 13.12
N LYS A 113 1.69 10.56 14.40
CA LYS A 113 1.22 9.68 15.48
C LYS A 113 -0.26 9.33 15.33
N THR A 114 -1.10 10.31 15.05
CA THR A 114 -2.53 10.11 14.81
C THR A 114 -2.76 9.21 13.60
N LEU A 115 -2.02 9.41 12.51
CA LEU A 115 -2.13 8.54 11.34
C LEU A 115 -1.70 7.11 11.65
N ALA A 116 -0.59 6.92 12.36
CA ALA A 116 -0.12 5.60 12.77
C ALA A 116 -1.13 4.89 13.70
N GLU A 117 -1.79 5.63 14.60
CA GLU A 117 -2.90 5.12 15.41
C GLU A 117 -4.07 4.64 14.57
N LYS A 118 -4.47 5.43 13.56
CA LYS A 118 -5.55 5.06 12.66
C LYS A 118 -5.19 3.84 11.81
N LEU A 119 -4.01 3.82 11.20
CA LEU A 119 -3.53 2.66 10.43
C LEU A 119 -3.43 1.41 11.28
N LEU A 120 -3.17 1.58 12.58
CA LEU A 120 -3.05 0.50 13.55
C LEU A 120 -4.27 0.29 14.46
N ASP A 121 -5.46 0.74 14.05
CA ASP A 121 -6.67 0.69 14.87
C ASP A 121 -7.10 -0.78 15.17
N PRO A 122 -7.16 -1.23 16.45
CA PRO A 122 -7.39 -2.63 16.82
C PRO A 122 -8.61 -3.35 16.22
N PRO A 123 -9.76 -2.70 15.96
CA PRO A 123 -10.92 -3.33 15.33
C PRO A 123 -10.66 -3.79 13.88
N PHE A 124 -9.59 -3.31 13.23
CA PHE A 124 -9.24 -3.66 11.86
C PHE A 124 -8.01 -4.58 11.85
N GLU A 125 -8.23 -5.87 12.07
CA GLU A 125 -7.18 -6.88 11.92
C GLU A 125 -6.48 -6.76 10.56
N ARG A 126 -5.16 -6.97 10.55
CA ARG A 126 -4.29 -6.73 9.39
C ARG A 126 -2.95 -7.45 9.58
N ASP A 127 -2.34 -7.82 8.46
CA ASP A 127 -1.00 -8.41 8.41
C ASP A 127 0.08 -7.32 8.30
N GLY A 128 -0.30 -6.10 7.88
CA GLY A 128 0.61 -4.96 7.90
C GLY A 128 0.05 -3.69 7.27
N VAL A 129 0.94 -2.74 6.99
CA VAL A 129 0.61 -1.42 6.43
C VAL A 129 1.18 -1.23 5.03
N SER A 130 0.37 -0.75 4.09
CA SER A 130 0.81 -0.36 2.75
C SER A 130 0.84 1.16 2.62
N ILE A 131 2.00 1.68 2.23
CA ILE A 131 2.24 3.11 2.01
C ILE A 131 2.26 3.34 0.50
N LEU A 132 1.29 4.08 -0.03
CA LEU A 132 1.11 4.30 -1.46
C LEU A 132 0.56 5.70 -1.75
N GLY A 133 -0.06 5.91 -2.90
CA GLY A 133 -0.77 7.14 -3.26
C GLY A 133 -0.01 7.92 -4.32
N GLY A 134 0.40 9.15 -3.98
CA GLY A 134 1.24 9.98 -4.81
C GLY A 134 2.65 9.40 -4.94
N GLU A 135 3.66 10.11 -4.45
CA GLU A 135 5.00 9.55 -4.32
C GLU A 135 5.45 9.66 -2.85
N PRO A 136 5.45 8.55 -2.08
CA PRO A 136 5.86 8.59 -0.68
C PRO A 136 7.24 9.21 -0.46
N PHE A 137 8.20 8.92 -1.34
CA PHE A 137 9.56 9.48 -1.23
C PHE A 137 9.66 10.96 -1.65
N ALA A 138 8.56 11.60 -2.08
CA ALA A 138 8.49 13.05 -2.24
C ALA A 138 8.29 13.79 -0.90
N GLN A 139 8.00 13.06 0.18
CA GLN A 139 7.95 13.57 1.57
C GLN A 139 8.86 12.74 2.48
N PRO A 140 10.19 12.68 2.24
CA PRO A 140 11.05 11.66 2.81
C PRO A 140 11.18 11.74 4.34
N GLU A 141 11.20 12.93 4.92
CA GLU A 141 11.26 13.14 6.38
C GLU A 141 9.96 12.69 7.06
N SER A 142 8.82 13.04 6.47
CA SER A 142 7.49 12.63 6.94
C SER A 142 7.27 11.12 6.80
N LEU A 143 7.74 10.54 5.70
CA LEU A 143 7.71 9.09 5.46
C LEU A 143 8.55 8.35 6.50
N LEU A 144 9.78 8.83 6.77
CA LEU A 144 10.63 8.26 7.81
C LEU A 144 9.95 8.31 9.18
N ALA A 145 9.38 9.46 9.55
CA ALA A 145 8.66 9.61 10.80
C ALA A 145 7.51 8.60 10.92
N LEU A 146 6.72 8.40 9.85
CA LEU A 146 5.63 7.43 9.82
C LEU A 146 6.14 5.99 9.97
N VAL A 147 7.17 5.61 9.22
CA VAL A 147 7.75 4.26 9.29
C VAL A 147 8.27 3.96 10.69
N LYS A 148 9.02 4.89 11.30
CA LYS A 148 9.53 4.74 12.68
C LYS A 148 8.39 4.61 13.68
N GLU A 149 7.33 5.40 13.54
CA GLU A 149 6.19 5.37 14.44
C GLU A 149 5.38 4.05 14.31
N LEU A 150 5.19 3.55 13.09
CA LEU A 150 4.57 2.25 12.84
C LEU A 150 5.38 1.12 13.47
N ARG A 151 6.70 1.12 13.30
CA ARG A 151 7.60 0.14 13.95
C ARG A 151 7.52 0.21 15.47
N ARG A 152 7.56 1.42 16.05
CA ARG A 152 7.46 1.65 17.50
C ARG A 152 6.15 1.09 18.08
N ARG A 153 5.07 1.11 17.29
CA ARG A 153 3.75 0.57 17.66
C ARG A 153 3.57 -0.92 17.35
N GLY A 154 4.62 -1.60 16.89
CA GLY A 154 4.60 -3.05 16.67
C GLY A 154 4.07 -3.47 15.29
N CYS A 155 4.07 -2.59 14.28
CA CYS A 155 3.78 -2.99 12.92
C CYS A 155 4.87 -3.93 12.38
N GLN A 156 4.49 -5.18 12.08
CA GLN A 156 5.43 -6.23 11.69
C GLN A 156 5.83 -6.16 10.22
N HIS A 157 4.91 -5.77 9.32
CA HIS A 157 5.16 -5.72 7.88
C HIS A 157 4.76 -4.38 7.25
N ILE A 158 5.73 -3.65 6.71
CA ILE A 158 5.55 -2.38 6.01
C ILE A 158 5.95 -2.55 4.54
N LEU A 159 4.99 -2.29 3.66
CA LEU A 159 5.18 -2.24 2.21
C LEU A 159 5.11 -0.78 1.76
N CYS A 160 6.05 -0.32 0.93
CA CYS A 160 6.00 1.01 0.32
C CYS A 160 5.97 0.90 -1.21
N TYR A 161 5.10 1.67 -1.86
CA TYR A 161 5.12 1.90 -3.30
C TYR A 161 5.98 3.12 -3.62
N SER A 162 6.71 3.07 -4.72
CA SER A 162 7.41 4.23 -5.27
C SER A 162 7.46 4.16 -6.79
N GLY A 163 7.31 5.30 -7.44
CA GLY A 163 7.60 5.44 -8.86
C GLY A 163 9.09 5.56 -9.17
N PHE A 164 9.96 5.64 -8.14
CA PHE A 164 11.41 5.50 -8.30
C PHE A 164 11.83 4.04 -8.16
N THR A 165 12.90 3.65 -8.84
CA THR A 165 13.51 2.33 -8.61
C THR A 165 14.34 2.32 -7.33
N LEU A 166 14.55 1.15 -6.73
CA LEU A 166 15.43 0.95 -5.58
C LEU A 166 16.81 1.57 -5.82
N GLU A 167 17.39 1.37 -7.00
CA GLU A 167 18.70 1.92 -7.34
C GLU A 167 18.67 3.46 -7.36
N ALA A 168 17.61 4.07 -7.88
CA ALA A 168 17.43 5.52 -7.87
C ALA A 168 17.29 6.04 -6.43
N LEU A 169 16.48 5.38 -5.60
CA LEU A 169 16.31 5.73 -4.18
C LEU A 169 17.63 5.62 -3.40
N VAL A 170 18.42 4.57 -3.63
CA VAL A 170 19.75 4.41 -3.02
C VAL A 170 20.71 5.54 -3.45
N GLN A 171 20.64 6.01 -4.70
CA GLN A 171 21.44 7.18 -5.10
C GLN A 171 20.93 8.47 -4.44
N GLN A 172 19.62 8.66 -4.35
CA GLN A 172 19.03 9.83 -3.70
C GLN A 172 19.35 9.87 -2.20
N ALA A 173 19.42 8.70 -1.54
CA ALA A 173 19.78 8.57 -0.13
C ALA A 173 21.14 9.19 0.23
N LYS A 174 22.07 9.30 -0.75
CA LYS A 174 23.36 9.99 -0.55
C LYS A 174 23.22 11.48 -0.24
N LYS A 175 22.13 12.11 -0.71
CA LYS A 175 21.83 13.53 -0.50
C LYS A 175 20.70 13.74 0.50
N GLN A 176 19.81 12.77 0.63
CA GLN A 176 18.66 12.79 1.52
C GLN A 176 18.66 11.53 2.41
N PRO A 177 19.37 11.55 3.55
CA PRO A 177 19.58 10.37 4.40
C PRO A 177 18.29 9.66 4.83
N ALA A 178 17.19 10.41 5.00
CA ALA A 178 15.90 9.87 5.40
C ALA A 178 15.39 8.76 4.45
N ILE A 179 15.69 8.84 3.15
CA ILE A 179 15.35 7.80 2.18
C ILE A 179 16.05 6.48 2.53
N GLY A 180 17.34 6.55 2.87
CA GLY A 180 18.12 5.36 3.23
C GLY A 180 17.62 4.72 4.51
N GLU A 181 17.23 5.53 5.50
CA GLU A 181 16.64 5.03 6.75
C GLU A 181 15.26 4.38 6.54
N VAL A 182 14.42 4.96 5.68
CA VAL A 182 13.15 4.33 5.27
C VAL A 182 13.41 2.96 4.65
N LEU A 183 14.31 2.87 3.66
CA LEU A 183 14.65 1.61 2.99
C LEU A 183 15.21 0.55 3.94
N ALA A 184 15.88 0.97 5.02
CA ALA A 184 16.38 0.06 6.04
C ALA A 184 15.26 -0.52 6.92
N ASP A 185 14.16 0.22 7.11
CA ASP A 185 13.10 -0.11 8.05
C ASP A 185 11.83 -0.70 7.42
N ILE A 186 11.65 -0.61 6.09
CA ILE A 186 10.53 -1.26 5.40
C ILE A 186 10.89 -2.69 4.95
N ASP A 187 9.88 -3.53 4.78
CA ASP A 187 10.05 -4.96 4.47
C ASP A 187 9.96 -5.22 2.97
N MET A 188 9.09 -4.50 2.28
CA MET A 188 8.83 -4.67 0.85
C MET A 188 8.75 -3.33 0.14
N LEU A 189 9.33 -3.26 -1.06
CA LEU A 189 9.23 -2.11 -1.95
C LEU A 189 8.62 -2.55 -3.28
N ILE A 190 7.57 -1.87 -3.71
CA ILE A 190 7.07 -1.96 -5.08
C ILE A 190 7.58 -0.74 -5.83
N ASP A 191 8.47 -0.97 -6.79
CA ASP A 191 9.29 0.10 -7.35
C ASP A 191 9.08 0.35 -8.85
N GLY A 192 9.45 1.56 -9.28
CA GLY A 192 9.41 1.97 -10.68
C GLY A 192 8.11 2.68 -11.11
N PRO A 193 8.17 3.52 -12.16
CA PRO A 193 7.04 4.35 -12.56
C PRO A 193 5.94 3.51 -13.20
N TYR A 194 4.71 4.02 -13.15
CA TYR A 194 3.61 3.45 -13.92
C TYR A 194 3.83 3.70 -15.43
N VAL A 195 3.75 2.63 -16.22
CA VAL A 195 3.85 2.68 -17.68
C VAL A 195 2.58 2.11 -18.30
N VAL A 196 1.73 2.98 -18.83
CA VAL A 196 0.43 2.59 -19.42
C VAL A 196 0.53 1.52 -20.51
N ALA A 197 1.60 1.55 -21.31
CA ALA A 197 1.82 0.55 -22.37
C ALA A 197 2.13 -0.86 -21.83
N LEU A 198 2.42 -0.99 -20.53
CA LEU A 198 2.74 -2.24 -19.85
C LEU A 198 1.67 -2.61 -18.81
N ALA A 199 0.52 -1.93 -18.80
CA ALA A 199 -0.57 -2.18 -17.86
C ALA A 199 -1.11 -3.61 -17.99
N ASP A 200 -1.26 -4.11 -19.22
CA ASP A 200 -1.76 -5.48 -19.48
C ASP A 200 -0.79 -6.58 -19.04
N SER A 201 0.47 -6.23 -18.77
CA SER A 201 1.51 -7.12 -18.25
C SER A 201 1.78 -6.93 -16.75
N ALA A 202 0.92 -6.19 -16.04
CA ALA A 202 1.05 -6.03 -14.60
C ALA A 202 0.97 -7.38 -13.87
N GLY A 203 1.89 -7.60 -12.93
CA GLY A 203 1.86 -8.72 -12.01
C GLY A 203 1.17 -8.38 -10.69
N ALA A 204 1.26 -9.29 -9.73
CA ALA A 204 0.68 -9.12 -8.39
C ALA A 204 1.10 -7.77 -7.77
N TRP A 205 0.10 -7.00 -7.32
CA TRP A 205 0.24 -5.70 -6.65
C TRP A 205 0.90 -4.59 -7.48
N THR A 206 1.22 -4.82 -8.76
CA THR A 206 1.83 -3.80 -9.62
C THR A 206 0.78 -3.13 -10.50
N GLY A 207 1.04 -1.89 -10.91
CA GLY A 207 0.23 -1.18 -11.90
C GLY A 207 0.69 -1.44 -13.33
N SER A 208 1.96 -1.78 -13.56
CA SER A 208 2.51 -2.07 -14.89
C SER A 208 3.68 -3.05 -14.82
N GLY A 209 3.88 -3.84 -15.87
CA GLY A 209 4.83 -4.96 -15.89
C GLY A 209 6.33 -4.62 -15.76
N ASN A 210 6.69 -3.33 -15.78
CA ASN A 210 8.06 -2.89 -15.45
C ASN A 210 8.32 -2.76 -13.95
N GLN A 211 7.27 -2.71 -13.12
CA GLN A 211 7.41 -2.53 -11.69
C GLN A 211 7.82 -3.84 -11.03
N ARG A 212 8.65 -3.75 -9.99
CA ARG A 212 9.18 -4.93 -9.29
C ARG A 212 8.64 -4.95 -7.86
N VAL A 213 8.27 -6.14 -7.39
CA VAL A 213 8.01 -6.39 -5.98
C VAL A 213 9.32 -6.91 -5.36
N ILE A 214 9.93 -6.12 -4.48
CA ILE A 214 11.25 -6.38 -3.93
C ILE A 214 11.12 -6.73 -2.44
N ASP A 215 11.64 -7.90 -2.06
CA ASP A 215 11.82 -8.27 -0.65
C ASP A 215 13.09 -7.59 -0.13
N LEU A 216 12.92 -6.55 0.69
CA LEU A 216 14.04 -5.82 1.24
C LEU A 216 14.70 -6.55 2.42
N GLY A 217 13.99 -7.44 3.11
CA GLY A 217 14.56 -8.31 4.15
C GLY A 217 15.62 -9.23 3.56
N GLU A 218 15.26 -9.98 2.54
CA GLU A 218 16.15 -10.87 1.82
C GLU A 218 17.22 -10.12 1.01
N THR A 219 16.87 -8.95 0.46
CA THR A 219 17.85 -8.09 -0.21
C THR A 219 18.96 -7.64 0.75
N ARG A 220 18.61 -7.23 1.98
CA ARG A 220 19.60 -6.89 3.02
C ARG A 220 20.42 -8.10 3.45
N ARG A 221 19.78 -9.27 3.61
CA ARG A 221 20.45 -10.51 4.04
C ARG A 221 21.48 -11.01 3.03
N THR A 222 21.17 -10.89 1.73
CA THR A 222 22.01 -11.45 0.65
C THR A 222 22.93 -10.43 -0.01
N GLY A 223 22.67 -9.13 0.18
CA GLY A 223 23.39 -8.03 -0.50
C GLY A 223 23.06 -7.93 -1.99
N ARG A 224 22.01 -8.59 -2.47
CA ARG A 224 21.54 -8.56 -3.87
C ARG A 224 20.04 -8.33 -3.89
N THR A 225 19.53 -7.62 -4.89
CA THR A 225 18.08 -7.42 -5.05
C THR A 225 17.37 -8.77 -5.18
N VAL A 226 16.45 -9.07 -4.27
CA VAL A 226 15.60 -10.26 -4.28
C VAL A 226 14.17 -9.83 -4.63
N LEU A 227 13.60 -10.47 -5.66
CA LEU A 227 12.21 -10.28 -6.03
C LEU A 227 11.33 -11.25 -5.25
N TYR A 228 10.13 -10.79 -4.90
CA TYR A 228 9.09 -11.62 -4.27
C TYR A 228 8.46 -12.60 -5.27
#